data_AF-A0AAN4R5E2-F1
#
_entry.id   AF-A0AAN4R5E2-F1
#
_cell.length_a   1.000
_cell.length_b   1.000
_cell.length_c   1.000
_cell.angle_alpha   90.00
_cell.angle_beta   90.00
_cell.angle_gamma   90.00
#
_symmetry.space_group_name_H-M   'P 1'
#
loop_
_entity.id
_entity.type
_entity.pdbx_description
1 polymer ?
#
loop_
_entity_poly.entity_id
_entity_poly.type
_entity_poly.pdbx_seq_one_letter_code
_entity_poly.pdbx_strand_id
1 'polypeptide(L)'
;MVRLLVIVVFLVILITFALSNPDAQPLWIVSYGWQFSVGMLVLGVGVASFLIGGFVMFIGEIKQRSRARKAEQQVRALETQVLDLHQRIDRLTIATDPSRAPYETQTSTVPPAP
;
A
#
# COMPACT_ATOMS: atom_id res chain seq x y z
N MET A 1 -2.44 17.66 -5.17
CA MET A 1 -2.39 18.90 -5.98
C MET A 1 -1.47 19.97 -5.37
N VAL A 2 -1.61 20.32 -4.10
CA VAL A 2 -0.76 21.34 -3.41
C VAL A 2 0.75 21.09 -3.54
N ARG A 3 1.18 19.82 -3.52
CA ARG A 3 2.60 19.46 -3.68
C ARG A 3 3.23 19.99 -4.97
N LEU A 4 2.54 19.87 -6.12
CA LEU A 4 3.05 20.39 -7.40
C LEU A 4 3.20 21.91 -7.37
N LEU A 5 2.28 22.62 -6.72
CA LEU A 5 2.35 24.07 -6.57
C LEU A 5 3.59 24.48 -5.76
N VAL A 6 3.85 23.82 -4.62
CA VAL A 6 5.05 24.09 -3.79
C VAL A 6 6.33 23.84 -4.59
N ILE A 7 6.37 22.77 -5.39
CA ILE A 7 7.51 22.42 -6.25
C ILE A 7 7.75 23.53 -7.28
N VAL A 8 6.70 23.96 -7.99
CA VAL A 8 6.80 25.01 -9.00
C VAL A 8 7.31 26.30 -8.38
N VAL A 9 6.75 26.73 -7.24
CA VAL A 9 7.21 27.94 -6.54
C VAL A 9 8.67 27.82 -6.12
N PHE A 10 9.09 26.68 -5.56
CA PHE A 10 10.47 26.43 -5.18
C PHE A 10 11.43 26.46 -6.38
N LEU A 11 11.05 25.83 -7.50
CA LEU A 11 11.82 25.86 -8.75
C LEU A 11 11.94 27.28 -9.31
N VAL A 12 10.85 28.07 -9.28
CA VAL A 12 10.89 29.47 -9.73
C VAL A 12 11.91 30.26 -8.91
N ILE A 13 11.90 30.12 -7.58
CA ILE A 13 12.89 30.79 -6.71
C ILE A 13 14.32 30.39 -7.07
N LEU A 14 14.58 29.09 -7.26
CA LEU A 14 15.91 28.60 -7.63
C LEU A 14 16.36 29.11 -9.01
N ILE A 15 15.46 29.11 -9.99
CA ILE A 15 15.75 29.59 -11.35
C ILE A 15 16.01 31.10 -11.31
N THR A 16 15.20 31.88 -10.60
CA THR A 16 15.41 33.32 -10.41
C THR A 16 16.74 33.59 -9.72
N PHE A 17 17.09 32.84 -8.68
CA PHE A 17 18.39 32.93 -8.02
C PHE A 17 19.54 32.64 -8.99
N ALA A 18 19.39 31.61 -9.83
CA ALA A 18 20.40 31.24 -10.81
C ALA A 18 20.59 32.31 -11.89
N LEU A 19 19.49 32.84 -12.43
CA LEU A 19 19.50 33.91 -13.42
C LEU A 19 20.00 35.24 -12.85
N SER A 20 19.75 35.50 -11.56
CA SER A 20 20.24 36.70 -10.87
C SER A 20 21.74 36.65 -10.56
N ASN A 21 22.35 35.46 -10.58
CA ASN A 21 23.78 35.27 -10.34
C ASN A 21 24.41 34.54 -11.53
N PRO A 22 24.42 35.12 -12.75
CA PRO A 22 24.89 34.43 -13.95
C PRO A 22 26.43 34.37 -14.02
N ASP A 23 27.13 35.17 -13.22
CA ASP A 23 28.58 35.31 -13.29
C ASP A 23 29.29 34.00 -12.98
N ALA A 24 29.96 33.46 -14.00
CA ALA A 24 30.74 32.24 -13.89
C ALA A 24 32.04 32.55 -13.12
N GLN A 25 32.27 31.78 -12.06
CA GLN A 25 33.50 31.86 -11.29
C GLN A 25 34.32 30.58 -11.52
N PRO A 26 35.67 30.69 -11.53
CA PRO A 26 36.53 29.54 -11.68
C PRO A 26 36.44 28.68 -10.42
N LEU A 27 35.89 27.47 -10.58
CA LEU A 27 35.78 26.46 -9.55
C LEU A 27 36.80 25.36 -9.82
N TRP A 28 37.70 25.11 -8.87
CA TRP A 28 38.68 24.04 -8.98
C TRP A 28 38.13 22.76 -8.35
N ILE A 29 37.81 21.77 -9.19
CA ILE A 29 37.35 20.45 -8.74
C ILE A 29 38.44 19.43 -9.06
N VAL A 30 39.03 18.84 -8.02
CA VAL A 30 39.99 17.71 -8.04
C VAL A 30 41.33 17.98 -8.74
N SER A 31 41.38 18.81 -9.78
CA SER A 31 42.55 19.42 -10.46
C SER A 31 42.12 20.14 -11.76
N TYR A 32 40.84 20.08 -12.14
CA TYR A 32 40.30 20.74 -13.31
C TYR A 32 39.66 22.08 -12.92
N GLY A 33 39.97 23.13 -13.68
CA GLY A 33 39.30 24.43 -13.56
C GLY A 33 38.00 24.44 -14.37
N TRP A 34 36.88 24.36 -13.68
CA TRP A 34 35.55 24.46 -14.29
C TRP A 34 35.03 25.88 -14.11
N GLN A 35 34.31 26.40 -15.11
CA GLN A 35 33.64 27.68 -14.98
C GLN A 35 32.18 27.43 -14.65
N PHE A 36 31.79 27.70 -13.40
CA PHE A 36 30.41 27.57 -12.96
C PHE A 36 29.96 28.84 -12.26
N SER A 37 28.73 29.27 -12.56
CA SER A 37 28.05 30.23 -11.73
C SER A 37 27.56 29.54 -10.44
N VAL A 38 27.62 30.27 -9.32
CA VAL A 38 27.05 29.83 -8.04
C VAL A 38 25.56 29.52 -8.20
N GLY A 39 24.87 30.31 -9.01
CA GLY A 39 23.48 30.11 -9.39
C GLY A 39 23.21 28.74 -10.02
N MET A 40 24.06 28.34 -10.98
CA MET A 40 23.96 27.02 -11.64
C MET A 40 24.22 25.87 -10.67
N LEU A 41 25.17 26.02 -9.74
CA LEU A 41 25.43 25.00 -8.71
C LEU A 41 24.23 24.82 -7.78
N VAL A 42 23.68 25.92 -7.27
CA VAL A 42 22.51 25.89 -6.38
C VAL A 42 21.29 25.32 -7.10
N LEU A 43 21.07 25.70 -8.36
CA LEU A 43 19.99 25.13 -9.18
C LEU A 43 20.20 23.63 -9.40
N GLY A 44 21.41 23.19 -9.75
CA GLY A 44 21.73 21.78 -9.97
C GLY A 44 21.52 20.93 -8.72
N VAL A 45 22.02 21.39 -7.56
CA VAL A 45 21.82 20.71 -6.27
C VAL A 45 20.35 20.69 -5.88
N GLY A 46 19.63 21.80 -6.09
CA GLY A 46 18.19 21.88 -5.82
C GLY A 46 17.38 20.89 -6.65
N VAL A 47 17.65 20.81 -7.97
CA VAL A 47 17.01 19.86 -8.88
C VAL A 47 17.35 18.41 -8.50
N ALA A 48 18.62 18.11 -8.20
CA ALA A 48 19.03 16.77 -7.78
C ALA A 48 18.33 16.33 -6.49
N SER A 49 18.28 17.22 -5.48
CA SER A 49 17.59 16.96 -4.21
C SER A 49 16.10 16.75 -4.43
N PHE A 50 15.49 17.52 -5.32
CA PHE A 50 14.09 17.39 -5.66
C PHE A 50 13.78 16.04 -6.33
N LEU A 51 14.61 15.61 -7.29
CA LEU A 51 14.46 14.30 -7.95
C LEU A 51 14.60 13.15 -6.95
N ILE A 52 15.59 13.22 -6.06
CA ILE A 52 15.79 12.20 -5.00
C ILE A 52 14.60 12.16 -4.05
N GLY A 53 14.17 13.31 -3.53
CA GLY A 53 13.00 13.38 -2.65
C GLY A 53 11.70 12.93 -3.32
N GLY A 54 11.54 13.26 -4.62
CA GLY A 54 10.47 12.78 -5.47
C GLY A 54 10.46 11.26 -5.58
N PHE A 55 11.61 10.67 -5.88
CA PHE A 55 11.79 9.23 -6.03
C PHE A 55 11.53 8.47 -4.73
N VAL A 56 12.04 8.96 -3.59
CA VAL A 56 11.79 8.37 -2.27
C VAL A 56 10.30 8.37 -1.93
N MET A 57 9.60 9.48 -2.18
CA MET A 57 8.16 9.56 -1.94
C MET A 57 7.37 8.63 -2.88
N PHE A 58 7.76 8.54 -4.15
CA PHE A 58 7.14 7.64 -5.12
C PHE A 58 7.25 6.18 -4.70
N ILE A 59 8.43 5.75 -4.21
CA ILE A 59 8.61 4.41 -3.64
C ILE A 59 7.72 4.21 -2.41
N GLY A 60 7.59 5.24 -1.56
CA GLY A 60 6.69 5.23 -0.41
C GLY A 60 5.23 4.98 -0.80
N GLU A 61 4.72 5.69 -1.80
CA GLU A 61 3.34 5.55 -2.29
C GLU A 61 3.07 4.16 -2.91
N ILE A 62 3.99 3.63 -3.70
CA ILE A 62 3.89 2.26 -4.25
C ILE A 62 3.80 1.24 -3.12
N LYS A 63 4.66 1.40 -2.10
CA LYS A 63 4.71 0.49 -0.96
C LYS A 63 3.42 0.57 -0.13
N GLN A 64 2.84 1.76 0.04
CA GLN A 64 1.57 1.95 0.74
C GLN A 64 0.40 1.28 0.01
N ARG A 65 0.36 1.38 -1.33
CA ARG A 65 -0.67 0.69 -2.14
C ARG A 65 -0.54 -0.84 -2.07
N SER A 66 0.68 -1.37 -2.04
CA SER A 66 0.90 -2.81 -1.86
C SER A 66 0.48 -3.30 -0.46
N ARG A 67 0.68 -2.47 0.58
CA ARG A 67 0.27 -2.79 1.95
C ARG A 67 -1.24 -2.82 2.11
N ALA A 68 -1.97 -1.91 1.45
CA ALA A 68 -3.43 -1.94 1.43
C ALA A 68 -3.95 -3.26 0.85
N ARG A 69 -3.42 -3.69 -0.30
CA ARG A 69 -3.78 -4.98 -0.91
C ARG A 69 -3.44 -6.18 -0.04
N LYS A 70 -2.28 -6.16 0.63
CA LYS A 70 -1.89 -7.23 1.55
C LYS A 70 -2.79 -7.29 2.78
N ALA A 71 -3.19 -6.15 3.33
CA ALA A 71 -4.14 -6.09 4.44
C ALA A 71 -5.52 -6.63 4.02
N GLU A 72 -6.02 -6.24 2.85
CA GLU A 72 -7.29 -6.78 2.30
C GLU A 72 -7.22 -8.30 2.08
N GLN A 73 -6.10 -8.82 1.58
CA GLN A 73 -5.91 -10.27 1.42
C GLN A 73 -5.88 -11.00 2.77
N GLN A 74 -5.23 -10.42 3.77
CA GLN A 74 -5.19 -10.98 5.13
C GLN A 74 -6.58 -11.01 5.76
N VAL A 75 -7.38 -9.94 5.62
CA VAL A 75 -8.76 -9.91 6.12
C VAL A 75 -9.61 -11.00 5.47
N ARG A 76 -9.56 -11.15 4.15
CA ARG A 76 -10.29 -12.23 3.44
C ARG A 76 -9.86 -13.63 3.87
N ALA A 77 -8.56 -13.82 4.12
CA ALA A 77 -8.04 -15.09 4.63
C ALA A 77 -8.52 -15.39 6.06
N LEU A 78 -8.65 -14.36 6.91
CA LEU A 78 -9.20 -14.49 8.26
C LEU A 78 -10.71 -14.78 8.23
N GLU A 79 -11.48 -14.06 7.39
CA GLU A 79 -12.91 -14.31 7.20
C GLU A 79 -13.17 -15.76 6.76
N THR A 80 -12.37 -16.27 5.83
CA THR A 80 -12.49 -17.66 5.36
C THR A 80 -12.22 -18.66 6.47
N GLN A 81 -11.21 -18.41 7.33
CA GLN A 81 -10.92 -19.26 8.48
C GLN A 81 -12.07 -19.24 9.50
N VAL A 82 -12.64 -18.06 9.79
CA VAL A 82 -13.78 -17.94 10.72
C VAL A 82 -14.98 -18.73 10.21
N LEU A 83 -15.25 -18.70 8.91
CA LEU A 83 -16.34 -19.47 8.29
C LEU A 83 -16.07 -20.98 8.38
N ASP A 84 -14.85 -21.44 8.07
CA ASP A 84 -14.48 -22.86 8.18
C ASP A 84 -14.62 -23.36 9.62
N LEU A 85 -14.18 -22.57 10.61
CA LEU A 85 -14.34 -22.90 12.02
C LEU A 85 -15.81 -22.98 12.44
N HIS A 86 -16.65 -22.03 12.03
CA HIS A 86 -18.09 -22.09 12.32
C HIS A 86 -18.73 -23.32 11.70
N GLN A 87 -18.41 -23.65 10.45
CA GLN A 87 -18.92 -24.86 9.79
C GLN A 87 -18.50 -26.14 10.51
N ARG A 88 -17.27 -26.21 11.03
CA ARG A 88 -16.81 -27.36 11.83
C ARG A 88 -17.57 -27.47 13.15
N ILE A 89 -17.80 -26.35 13.84
CA ILE A 89 -18.60 -26.33 15.07
C ILE A 89 -20.02 -26.79 14.77
N ASP A 90 -20.68 -26.23 13.75
CA ASP A 90 -22.04 -26.63 13.36
C ASP A 90 -22.13 -28.13 13.05
N ARG A 91 -21.16 -28.68 12.31
CA ARG A 91 -21.10 -30.13 12.02
C ARG A 91 -20.95 -30.96 13.29
N LEU A 92 -20.10 -30.54 14.22
CA LEU A 92 -19.92 -31.22 15.50
C LEU A 92 -21.17 -31.12 16.38
N THR A 93 -21.82 -29.96 16.42
CA THR A 93 -23.07 -29.75 17.16
C THR A 93 -24.21 -30.61 16.60
N ILE A 94 -24.38 -30.67 15.27
CA ILE A 94 -25.37 -31.53 14.61
C ILE A 94 -25.09 -33.01 14.88
N ALA A 95 -23.82 -33.43 14.89
CA ALA A 95 -23.43 -34.81 15.19
C ALA A 95 -23.62 -35.18 16.67
N THR A 96 -23.62 -34.19 17.56
CA THR A 96 -23.74 -34.37 19.02
C THR A 96 -25.17 -34.18 19.52
N ASP A 97 -26.14 -33.90 18.65
CA ASP A 97 -27.56 -33.81 19.02
C ASP A 97 -28.24 -35.20 18.97
N PRO A 98 -28.42 -35.90 20.11
CA PRO A 98 -29.07 -37.21 20.16
C PRO A 98 -30.59 -37.14 19.98
N SER A 99 -31.20 -35.95 19.88
CA SER A 99 -32.66 -35.78 19.77
C SER A 99 -33.20 -35.95 18.34
N ARG A 100 -32.33 -36.05 17.32
CA ARG A 100 -32.75 -36.36 15.95
C ARG A 100 -32.74 -37.86 15.69
N ALA A 101 -33.42 -38.63 16.54
CA ALA A 101 -33.88 -39.95 16.14
C ALA A 101 -34.85 -39.77 14.97
N PRO A 102 -34.67 -40.48 13.83
CA PRO A 102 -35.69 -40.47 12.80
C PRO A 102 -36.94 -41.10 13.40
N TYR A 103 -37.97 -40.29 13.62
CA TYR A 103 -39.33 -40.77 13.74
C TYR A 103 -39.74 -41.32 12.36
N GLU A 104 -39.12 -42.42 11.95
CA GLU A 104 -39.68 -43.29 10.93
C GLU A 104 -40.90 -43.94 11.56
N THR A 105 -42.04 -43.29 11.29
CA THR A 105 -43.40 -43.80 11.27
C THR A 105 -43.44 -45.34 11.21
N GLN A 106 -43.51 -45.98 12.39
CA GLN A 106 -43.95 -47.36 12.49
C GLN A 106 -45.42 -47.39 12.08
N THR A 107 -45.66 -47.69 10.80
CA THR A 107 -46.97 -48.14 10.31
C THR A 107 -47.36 -49.37 11.11
N SER A 108 -48.27 -49.16 12.05
CA SER A 108 -48.93 -50.18 12.87
C SER A 108 -49.72 -51.14 11.97
N THR A 109 -49.08 -52.22 11.52
CA THR A 109 -49.78 -53.38 10.94
C THR A 109 -50.45 -54.14 12.07
N VAL A 110 -51.75 -53.88 12.26
CA VAL A 110 -52.64 -54.68 13.10
C VAL A 110 -52.90 -56.03 12.41
N PRO A 111 -52.64 -57.18 13.06
CA PRO A 111 -53.00 -58.48 12.51
C PRO A 111 -54.48 -58.80 12.78
N PRO A 112 -55.20 -59.50 11.88
CA PRO A 112 -56.55 -59.96 12.15
C PRO A 112 -56.52 -61.16 13.12
N ALA A 113 -57.43 -61.14 14.10
CA ALA A 113 -57.64 -62.18 15.10
C ALA A 113 -58.50 -63.35 14.53
N PRO A 114 -58.53 -64.53 15.20
CA PRO A 114 -58.77 -65.85 14.60
C PRO A 114 -60.19 -66.14 14.14
#